data_AF-A0A6P0YFF5-F1
#
_entry.id   AF-A0A6P0YFF5-F1
#
_cell.length_a   1.000
_cell.length_b   1.000
_cell.length_c   1.000
_cell.angle_alpha   90.00
_cell.angle_beta   90.00
_cell.angle_gamma   90.00
#
_symmetry.space_group_name_H-M   'P 1'
#
loop_
_entity.id
_entity.type
_entity.pdbx_description
1 polymer ?
#
loop_
_entity_poly.entity_id
_entity_poly.type
_entity_poly.pdbx_seq_one_letter_code
_entity_poly.pdbx_strand_id
1 'polypeptide(L)'
;MSSENISQQKKLAVSHNYSKNGENGYSSSSLIKKELADPITYTSQTLDRELNNTSEVKPEKNSQISTAPKPNRKPKTYWGWQLIWWSVAAGFGITGGAALLWLLVNPPQPNCQQISPLSADGERLYCAHKAAESRNLEQLETALALVENWPEEHPLYQLGQQMTGEWTKLIISVANQKIREGNLQAALDTVAKIPKSSPAYSRVEEAVAGWKKQWAEGQSLYEEAEKAIKAIDWKKASAYSLAMSKLDNVHWQSIKFREILERIALEKKGWQILKDARYLIYEETANEYGEAIALARKIDQNLYIRDRAEEDIQKWSRSLIEIATKRIEEKDLKGAIAAIEYIPSDYKLKKEGKELILLGHAKAATWNQSIEGSQVGNIVVLVEGKAAAAQITSNSPYYQQAQTQIQRLQKQLDDLAHIQLAKAIASVGQPATLKLAIDQAKMVGLEQPKRIQAQTLIAKWRKDLLKIEDQPYVLLAKQLAKQETVDSYNSAIKQASYVALERPLRIQAQTLIAEWNKRVQIIEDSPLLAEARVLAKEGKLGQAIDVAYEIESGRALYEEAQDEIYKWSTELQIAQDRP
;
A
#
# COMPACT_ATOMS: atom_id res chain seq x y z
N MET A 1 -20.60 -28.96 -65.40
CA MET A 1 -19.41 -28.10 -65.15
C MET A 1 -18.95 -28.43 -63.74
N SER A 2 -18.06 -29.43 -63.61
CA SER A 2 -16.60 -29.28 -63.40
C SER A 2 -16.29 -28.98 -61.92
N SER A 3 -15.97 -29.99 -61.10
CA SER A 3 -14.62 -30.58 -60.84
C SER A 3 -13.84 -29.76 -59.78
N GLU A 4 -13.59 -30.32 -58.58
CA GLU A 4 -12.29 -30.88 -58.16
C GLU A 4 -11.20 -29.81 -57.86
N ASN A 5 -10.22 -29.91 -56.96
CA ASN A 5 -9.85 -30.76 -55.82
C ASN A 5 -8.48 -30.18 -55.32
N ILE A 6 -8.02 -30.54 -54.11
CA ILE A 6 -6.60 -30.74 -53.69
C ILE A 6 -5.70 -29.57 -53.16
N SER A 7 -5.06 -29.90 -52.01
CA SER A 7 -3.71 -29.56 -51.47
C SER A 7 -3.37 -28.17 -50.92
N GLN A 8 -2.42 -28.00 -49.99
CA GLN A 8 -1.70 -28.81 -48.99
C GLN A 8 -0.83 -27.82 -48.18
N GLN A 9 -0.44 -28.23 -46.98
CA GLN A 9 0.50 -27.58 -46.06
C GLN A 9 1.91 -27.33 -46.66
N LYS A 10 2.63 -26.27 -46.23
CA LYS A 10 3.92 -26.39 -45.50
C LYS A 10 4.54 -25.06 -45.02
N LYS A 11 5.12 -25.19 -43.81
CA LYS A 11 6.12 -24.41 -43.06
C LYS A 11 7.11 -23.54 -43.86
N LEU A 12 7.54 -22.42 -43.25
CA LEU A 12 8.95 -22.16 -42.92
C LEU A 12 9.12 -20.96 -41.97
N ALA A 13 9.89 -21.18 -40.92
CA ALA A 13 10.44 -20.18 -40.00
C ALA A 13 11.83 -19.76 -40.50
N VAL A 14 12.21 -18.48 -40.36
CA VAL A 14 13.61 -18.07 -40.17
C VAL A 14 13.67 -16.76 -39.37
N SER A 15 14.44 -16.84 -38.29
CA SER A 15 14.99 -15.81 -37.40
C SER A 15 15.83 -14.75 -38.11
N HIS A 16 15.88 -13.51 -37.63
CA HIS A 16 17.10 -12.70 -37.65
C HIS A 16 17.24 -11.90 -36.34
N ASN A 17 18.20 -12.35 -35.52
CA ASN A 17 18.86 -11.59 -34.48
C ASN A 17 20.11 -10.96 -35.12
N TYR A 18 20.33 -9.66 -34.94
CA TYR A 18 21.68 -9.11 -34.95
C TYR A 18 21.78 -7.97 -33.94
N SER A 19 22.66 -8.20 -32.96
CA SER A 19 23.14 -7.25 -31.97
C SER A 19 24.33 -6.48 -32.55
N LYS A 20 24.42 -5.17 -32.28
CA LYS A 20 25.69 -4.50 -31.93
C LYS A 20 25.48 -3.07 -31.42
N ASN A 21 25.89 -2.88 -30.17
CA ASN A 21 26.64 -1.78 -29.55
C ASN A 21 26.56 -0.36 -30.15
N GLY A 22 26.33 0.60 -29.25
CA GLY A 22 26.68 1.99 -29.43
C GLY A 22 26.44 2.77 -28.13
N GLU A 23 27.47 2.84 -27.30
CA GLU A 23 27.60 3.81 -26.20
C GLU A 23 27.31 5.22 -26.71
N ASN A 24 26.65 6.05 -25.89
CA ASN A 24 26.90 7.48 -25.82
C ASN A 24 26.29 8.02 -24.52
N GLY A 25 27.16 8.18 -23.51
CA GLY A 25 26.89 9.02 -22.37
C GLY A 25 27.00 10.49 -22.77
N TYR A 26 26.00 11.28 -22.40
CA TYR A 26 26.10 12.72 -22.29
C TYR A 26 25.69 13.11 -20.87
N SER A 27 26.71 13.34 -20.04
CA SER A 27 26.62 14.07 -18.79
C SER A 27 27.18 15.46 -19.06
N SER A 28 26.32 16.48 -19.04
CA SER A 28 26.72 17.88 -19.11
C SER A 28 26.41 18.56 -17.78
N SER A 29 27.49 19.07 -17.20
CA SER A 29 27.67 19.86 -16.00
C SER A 29 27.03 21.24 -16.02
N SER A 30 26.61 21.75 -14.86
CA SER A 30 27.06 23.02 -14.24
C SER A 30 26.24 23.26 -12.96
N LEU A 31 26.86 23.16 -11.78
CA LEU A 31 27.47 24.26 -11.00
C LEU A 31 26.47 25.39 -10.67
N ILE A 32 26.02 25.44 -9.41
CA ILE A 32 26.12 26.61 -8.51
C ILE A 32 26.34 26.07 -7.08
N LYS A 33 27.24 26.75 -6.36
CA LYS A 33 27.77 26.45 -5.03
C LYS A 33 27.20 27.46 -4.03
N LYS A 34 27.10 27.05 -2.75
CA LYS A 34 26.65 27.79 -1.54
C LYS A 34 25.12 27.99 -1.50
N GLU A 35 24.41 27.73 -0.40
CA GLU A 35 24.71 28.05 1.00
C GLU A 35 23.66 27.39 1.95
N LEU A 36 23.96 27.45 3.26
CA LEU A 36 23.08 27.34 4.45
C LEU A 36 22.67 26.00 5.10
N ALA A 37 23.22 25.88 6.32
CA ALA A 37 22.76 25.39 7.61
C ALA A 37 21.28 25.04 7.89
N ASP A 38 21.14 23.94 8.65
CA ASP A 38 20.23 23.56 9.75
C ASP A 38 18.69 23.74 9.70
N PRO A 39 17.95 22.80 10.32
CA PRO A 39 16.69 23.12 10.96
C PRO A 39 16.71 22.79 12.48
N ILE A 40 16.52 23.82 13.31
CA ILE A 40 15.86 23.68 14.61
C ILE A 40 14.74 24.73 14.69
N THR A 41 13.61 24.26 15.20
CA THR A 41 12.29 24.86 15.21
C THR A 41 12.05 25.85 16.37
N TYR A 42 11.19 26.86 16.09
CA TYR A 42 10.36 27.71 16.98
C TYR A 42 11.09 28.63 17.98
N THR A 43 10.81 29.94 18.14
CA THR A 43 9.54 30.69 18.17
C THR A 43 9.74 32.17 17.78
N SER A 44 8.71 32.79 17.21
CA SER A 44 8.65 34.18 16.74
C SER A 44 7.94 35.12 17.73
N GLN A 45 8.46 36.34 17.89
CA GLN A 45 7.64 37.56 17.89
C GLN A 45 8.50 38.82 17.65
N THR A 46 8.09 39.58 16.64
CA THR A 46 8.63 40.88 16.22
C THR A 46 7.77 42.01 16.76
N LEU A 47 8.38 43.17 17.01
CA LEU A 47 7.81 44.46 16.60
C LEU A 47 8.94 45.49 16.45
N ASP A 48 9.23 45.85 15.18
CA ASP A 48 9.26 47.19 14.57
C ASP A 48 9.58 48.42 15.46
N ARG A 49 10.24 49.50 15.02
CA ARG A 49 10.81 49.95 13.73
C ARG A 49 11.33 51.40 13.94
N GLU A 50 12.40 51.76 13.24
CA GLU A 50 12.89 53.11 12.82
C GLU A 50 13.05 54.24 13.86
N LEU A 51 13.84 55.31 13.69
CA LEU A 51 14.99 55.73 12.88
C LEU A 51 15.08 57.24 13.18
N ASN A 52 16.24 57.72 13.65
CA ASN A 52 16.82 59.08 13.52
C ASN A 52 17.46 59.55 14.84
N ASN A 53 18.79 59.69 14.85
CA ASN A 53 19.51 60.92 14.49
C ASN A 53 19.16 62.09 15.41
N THR A 54 19.99 62.38 16.41
CA THR A 54 21.00 63.45 16.37
C THR A 54 21.48 63.80 17.78
N SER A 55 22.80 63.99 17.87
CA SER A 55 23.48 64.96 18.75
C SER A 55 23.42 64.78 20.27
N GLU A 56 24.55 64.38 20.85
CA GLU A 56 25.22 65.29 21.79
C GLU A 56 26.74 65.11 21.77
N VAL A 57 27.41 66.09 21.17
CA VAL A 57 28.84 66.42 21.28
C VAL A 57 28.98 67.18 22.61
N LYS A 58 29.63 66.60 23.63
CA LYS A 58 31.04 66.80 24.03
C LYS A 58 31.22 68.03 24.98
N PRO A 59 32.38 68.15 25.64
CA PRO A 59 32.56 68.08 27.09
C PRO A 59 32.77 69.51 27.67
N GLU A 60 33.13 69.72 28.93
CA GLU A 60 34.54 69.81 29.33
C GLU A 60 34.58 70.73 30.57
N LYS A 61 35.25 70.31 31.64
CA LYS A 61 36.30 71.15 32.22
C LYS A 61 37.13 70.38 33.23
N ASN A 62 38.30 69.99 32.76
CA ASN A 62 39.44 69.68 33.60
C ASN A 62 40.02 70.97 34.20
N SER A 63 40.32 70.87 35.49
CA SER A 63 41.61 71.22 36.10
C SER A 63 42.13 72.65 35.95
N GLN A 64 42.43 73.30 37.09
CA GLN A 64 43.79 73.32 37.63
C GLN A 64 43.91 74.19 38.90
N ILE A 65 44.60 73.60 39.89
CA ILE A 65 45.69 74.14 40.72
C ILE A 65 45.39 75.21 41.78
N SER A 66 45.74 74.82 43.01
CA SER A 66 45.92 75.63 44.20
C SER A 66 47.13 76.57 44.15
N THR A 67 47.03 77.75 44.79
CA THR A 67 48.11 78.41 45.56
C THR A 67 47.55 79.54 46.46
N ALA A 68 47.75 79.36 47.78
CA ALA A 68 48.20 80.29 48.85
C ALA A 68 47.77 81.79 48.95
N PRO A 69 47.83 82.42 50.17
CA PRO A 69 46.84 83.42 50.62
C PRO A 69 47.35 84.82 51.07
N LYS A 70 46.37 85.69 51.40
CA LYS A 70 46.37 86.94 52.27
C LYS A 70 46.89 88.27 51.66
N PRO A 71 46.58 89.48 52.22
CA PRO A 71 45.52 89.90 53.16
C PRO A 71 44.76 91.23 52.82
N ASN A 72 43.61 91.41 53.49
CA ASN A 72 42.97 92.65 53.99
C ASN A 72 43.38 94.04 53.46
N ARG A 73 42.39 94.81 52.97
CA ARG A 73 42.14 96.23 53.35
C ARG A 73 40.66 96.58 53.22
N LYS A 74 40.07 97.13 54.29
CA LYS A 74 38.81 97.90 54.24
C LYS A 74 39.09 99.35 53.81
N PRO A 75 38.06 100.07 53.34
CA PRO A 75 37.77 101.35 53.99
C PRO A 75 36.29 101.55 54.34
N LYS A 76 36.10 102.56 55.20
CA LYS A 76 34.94 103.01 55.99
C LYS A 76 33.81 103.58 55.10
N THR A 77 32.55 103.21 55.34
CA THR A 77 31.51 103.89 56.17
C THR A 77 31.00 105.23 55.62
N TYR A 78 29.67 105.35 55.42
CA TYR A 78 28.75 106.37 56.01
C TYR A 78 27.48 106.57 55.15
N TRP A 79 26.43 105.77 55.40
CA TRP A 79 25.02 106.15 55.11
C TRP A 79 24.03 105.28 55.92
N GLY A 80 24.17 105.29 57.25
CA GLY A 80 23.52 104.35 58.17
C GLY A 80 22.11 104.71 58.67
N TRP A 81 21.47 105.78 58.18
CA TRP A 81 20.13 106.17 58.67
C TRP A 81 19.01 105.89 57.65
N GLN A 82 19.30 106.02 56.34
CA GLN A 82 18.28 105.93 55.29
C GLN A 82 17.87 104.46 54.98
N LEU A 83 18.67 103.47 55.39
CA LEU A 83 18.37 102.04 55.16
C LEU A 83 17.38 101.44 56.17
N ILE A 84 17.18 102.07 57.33
CA ILE A 84 16.30 101.53 58.38
C ILE A 84 14.83 101.64 57.93
N TRP A 85 14.43 102.76 57.32
CA TRP A 85 13.07 102.94 56.78
C TRP A 85 12.78 102.07 55.54
N TRP A 86 13.78 101.84 54.68
CA TRP A 86 13.65 100.89 53.57
C TRP A 86 13.59 99.43 54.05
N SER A 87 14.25 99.07 55.16
CA SER A 87 14.18 97.69 55.69
C SER A 87 12.80 97.33 56.25
N VAL A 88 12.08 98.29 56.83
CA VAL A 88 10.73 98.07 57.36
C VAL A 88 9.70 97.95 56.22
N ALA A 89 9.77 98.81 55.20
CA ALA A 89 8.91 98.73 54.02
C ALA A 89 9.19 97.46 53.19
N ALA A 90 10.46 97.06 53.03
CA ALA A 90 10.83 95.80 52.39
C ALA A 90 10.39 94.59 53.23
N GLY A 91 10.46 94.65 54.55
CA GLY A 91 10.00 93.58 55.44
C GLY A 91 8.52 93.23 55.25
N PHE A 92 7.64 94.25 55.15
CA PHE A 92 6.21 94.02 54.90
C PHE A 92 5.92 93.60 53.45
N GLY A 93 6.64 94.14 52.46
CA GLY A 93 6.50 93.75 51.05
C GLY A 93 6.97 92.32 50.74
N ILE A 94 8.02 91.83 51.42
CA ILE A 94 8.57 90.48 51.24
C ILE A 94 7.64 89.42 51.84
N THR A 95 7.02 89.66 53.00
CA THR A 95 6.00 88.73 53.55
C THR A 95 4.74 88.68 52.70
N GLY A 96 4.30 89.82 52.14
CA GLY A 96 3.16 89.87 51.22
C GLY A 96 3.45 89.18 49.88
N GLY A 97 4.65 89.39 49.32
CA GLY A 97 5.10 88.76 48.07
C GLY A 97 5.37 87.26 48.19
N ALA A 98 5.90 86.80 49.32
CA ALA A 98 6.11 85.37 49.59
C ALA A 98 4.78 84.63 49.79
N ALA A 99 3.80 85.25 50.47
CA ALA A 99 2.46 84.67 50.61
C ALA A 99 1.72 84.56 49.26
N LEU A 100 1.86 85.57 48.38
CA LEU A 100 1.32 85.52 47.02
C LEU A 100 2.02 84.47 46.15
N LEU A 101 3.35 84.34 46.23
CA LEU A 101 4.09 83.29 45.51
C LEU A 101 3.73 81.88 46.00
N TRP A 102 3.48 81.68 47.30
CA TRP A 102 3.09 80.38 47.85
C TRP A 102 1.66 79.95 47.42
N LEU A 103 0.78 80.92 47.12
CA LEU A 103 -0.53 80.66 46.50
C LEU A 103 -0.46 80.38 44.98
N LEU A 104 0.63 80.76 44.32
CA LEU A 104 0.86 80.57 42.88
C LEU A 104 1.71 79.33 42.54
N VAL A 105 2.30 78.68 43.55
CA VAL A 105 3.00 77.39 43.38
C VAL A 105 1.95 76.28 43.39
N ASN A 106 1.73 75.65 42.22
CA ASN A 106 0.92 74.44 42.12
C ASN A 106 1.43 73.40 43.15
N PRO A 107 0.55 72.83 44.00
CA PRO A 107 0.97 71.82 44.97
C PRO A 107 1.68 70.66 44.24
N PRO A 108 2.77 70.11 44.81
CA PRO A 108 3.50 69.01 44.19
C PRO A 108 2.56 67.81 43.99
N GLN A 109 2.63 67.15 42.83
CA GLN A 109 1.79 65.97 42.57
C GLN A 109 1.99 64.90 43.66
N PRO A 110 0.93 64.22 44.10
CA PRO A 110 1.03 63.20 45.15
C PRO A 110 1.99 62.07 44.76
N ASN A 111 2.86 61.65 45.69
CA ASN A 111 3.70 60.48 45.48
C ASN A 111 2.90 59.19 45.68
N CYS A 112 2.36 58.66 44.58
CA CYS A 112 1.52 57.46 44.59
C CYS A 112 2.23 56.18 45.06
N GLN A 113 3.56 56.19 45.28
CA GLN A 113 4.30 55.04 45.83
C GLN A 113 4.20 54.92 47.35
N GLN A 114 3.81 55.99 48.05
CA GLN A 114 3.75 56.04 49.53
C GLN A 114 2.33 56.28 50.07
N ILE A 115 1.32 56.03 49.23
CA ILE A 115 -0.07 56.31 49.59
C ILE A 115 -0.56 55.37 50.69
N SER A 116 -1.24 55.93 51.70
CA SER A 116 -1.74 55.18 52.86
C SER A 116 -3.24 55.41 53.09
N PRO A 117 -3.90 54.54 53.88
CA PRO A 117 -5.26 54.77 54.38
C PRO A 117 -5.40 55.96 55.33
N LEU A 118 -4.35 56.75 55.54
CA LEU A 118 -4.38 58.03 56.27
C LEU A 118 -4.15 59.26 55.36
N SER A 119 -3.80 59.08 54.08
CA SER A 119 -3.60 60.16 53.10
C SER A 119 -4.90 60.93 52.81
N ALA A 120 -4.85 62.16 52.28
CA ALA A 120 -6.06 62.92 51.96
C ALA A 120 -6.86 62.24 50.83
N ASP A 121 -8.20 62.29 50.88
CA ASP A 121 -9.05 61.59 49.90
C ASP A 121 -8.84 62.07 48.46
N GLY A 122 -8.44 63.34 48.27
CA GLY A 122 -8.03 63.86 46.95
C GLY A 122 -6.75 63.23 46.41
N GLU A 123 -5.77 62.94 47.27
CA GLU A 123 -4.54 62.24 46.89
C GLU A 123 -4.83 60.78 46.55
N ARG A 124 -5.71 60.13 47.33
CA ARG A 124 -6.18 58.76 47.06
C ARG A 124 -6.91 58.66 45.75
N LEU A 125 -7.84 59.57 45.48
CA LEU A 125 -8.59 59.61 44.23
C LEU A 125 -7.68 59.83 43.03
N TYR A 126 -6.73 60.77 43.13
CA TYR A 126 -5.75 61.03 42.08
C TYR A 126 -4.89 59.80 41.78
N CYS A 127 -4.34 59.16 42.81
CA CYS A 127 -3.50 57.98 42.62
C CYS A 127 -4.28 56.75 42.14
N ALA A 128 -5.54 56.57 42.61
CA ALA A 128 -6.44 55.56 42.10
C ALA A 128 -6.77 55.78 40.61
N HIS A 129 -7.00 57.03 40.21
CA HIS A 129 -7.23 57.38 38.81
C HIS A 129 -6.00 57.08 37.94
N LYS A 130 -4.81 57.48 38.39
CA LYS A 130 -3.55 57.21 37.71
C LYS A 130 -3.25 55.72 37.58
N ALA A 131 -3.60 54.92 38.59
CA ALA A 131 -3.51 53.46 38.52
C ALA A 131 -4.50 52.90 37.49
N ALA A 132 -5.76 53.37 37.50
CA ALA A 132 -6.79 52.94 36.57
C ALA A 132 -6.44 53.20 35.07
N GLU A 133 -5.63 54.23 34.77
CA GLU A 133 -5.14 54.50 33.40
C GLU A 133 -4.35 53.33 32.79
N SER A 134 -3.74 52.47 33.63
CA SER A 134 -3.02 51.28 33.16
C SER A 134 -3.92 50.24 32.48
N ARG A 135 -5.25 50.38 32.60
CA ARG A 135 -6.28 49.41 32.16
C ARG A 135 -6.11 48.02 32.79
N ASN A 136 -5.33 47.93 33.87
CA ASN A 136 -5.29 46.72 34.68
C ASN A 136 -6.62 46.60 35.43
N LEU A 137 -7.30 45.47 35.27
CA LEU A 137 -8.60 45.20 35.87
C LEU A 137 -8.56 45.28 37.40
N GLU A 138 -7.50 44.78 38.03
CA GLU A 138 -7.32 44.84 39.48
C GLU A 138 -7.18 46.30 39.96
N GLN A 139 -6.42 47.12 39.23
CA GLN A 139 -6.26 48.54 39.55
C GLN A 139 -7.57 49.33 39.36
N LEU A 140 -8.34 48.99 38.32
CA LEU A 140 -9.68 49.56 38.09
C LEU A 140 -10.67 49.18 39.20
N GLU A 141 -10.64 47.93 39.68
CA GLU A 141 -11.46 47.47 40.80
C GLU A 141 -11.10 48.19 42.10
N THR A 142 -9.80 48.31 42.41
CA THR A 142 -9.35 49.06 43.60
C THR A 142 -9.76 50.53 43.54
N ALA A 143 -9.73 51.14 42.35
CA ALA A 143 -10.15 52.52 42.16
C ALA A 143 -11.67 52.70 42.37
N LEU A 144 -12.49 51.77 41.85
CA LEU A 144 -13.94 51.79 42.10
C LEU A 144 -14.28 51.62 43.58
N ALA A 145 -13.66 50.66 44.25
CA ALA A 145 -13.90 50.37 45.67
C ALA A 145 -13.57 51.57 46.59
N LEU A 146 -12.62 52.43 46.20
CA LEU A 146 -12.26 53.63 46.94
C LEU A 146 -13.43 54.64 47.00
N VAL A 147 -14.22 54.75 45.93
CA VAL A 147 -15.22 55.81 45.73
C VAL A 147 -16.65 55.29 45.96
N GLU A 148 -16.88 53.99 45.85
CA GLU A 148 -18.20 53.35 45.92
C GLU A 148 -19.03 53.69 47.16
N ASN A 149 -18.36 53.92 48.31
CA ASN A 149 -19.01 54.16 49.60
C ASN A 149 -19.03 55.63 50.03
N TRP A 150 -18.71 56.58 49.14
CA TRP A 150 -18.74 58.00 49.50
C TRP A 150 -20.19 58.51 49.59
N PRO A 151 -20.61 59.11 50.72
CA PRO A 151 -21.92 59.72 50.84
C PRO A 151 -22.04 60.96 49.94
N GLU A 152 -23.27 61.39 49.63
CA GLU A 152 -23.51 62.54 48.75
C GLU A 152 -22.92 63.85 49.30
N GLU A 153 -22.80 63.96 50.63
CA GLU A 153 -22.20 65.10 51.33
C GLU A 153 -20.66 65.11 51.26
N HIS A 154 -20.03 64.07 50.70
CA HIS A 154 -18.58 64.00 50.60
C HIS A 154 -18.04 65.10 49.66
N PRO A 155 -17.00 65.88 50.06
CA PRO A 155 -16.52 67.03 49.28
C PRO A 155 -16.10 66.71 47.84
N LEU A 156 -15.67 65.47 47.59
CA LEU A 156 -15.23 64.98 46.27
C LEU A 156 -16.25 64.06 45.59
N TYR A 157 -17.49 63.97 46.10
CA TYR A 157 -18.49 63.02 45.57
C TYR A 157 -18.69 63.16 44.06
N GLN A 158 -18.95 64.38 43.57
CA GLN A 158 -19.17 64.65 42.14
C GLN A 158 -17.96 64.26 41.27
N LEU A 159 -16.74 64.57 41.74
CA LEU A 159 -15.51 64.20 41.05
C LEU A 159 -15.32 62.67 41.04
N GLY A 160 -15.60 62.00 42.17
CA GLY A 160 -15.58 60.55 42.28
C GLY A 160 -16.57 59.87 41.33
N GLN A 161 -17.78 60.41 41.19
CA GLN A 161 -18.78 59.91 40.24
C GLN A 161 -18.33 60.07 38.79
N GLN A 162 -17.73 61.23 38.44
CA GLN A 162 -17.14 61.44 37.12
C GLN A 162 -16.03 60.39 36.83
N MET A 163 -15.11 60.17 37.78
CA MET A 163 -14.05 59.18 37.64
C MET A 163 -14.59 57.75 37.52
N THR A 164 -15.61 57.41 38.30
CA THR A 164 -16.33 56.12 38.22
C THR A 164 -16.90 55.89 36.83
N GLY A 165 -17.46 56.93 36.20
CA GLY A 165 -17.94 56.89 34.81
C GLY A 165 -16.82 56.63 33.79
N GLU A 166 -15.64 57.23 33.96
CA GLU A 166 -14.49 56.99 33.07
C GLU A 166 -13.89 55.59 33.28
N TRP A 167 -13.70 55.15 34.52
CA TRP A 167 -13.21 53.80 34.84
C TRP A 167 -14.17 52.73 34.33
N THR A 168 -15.49 52.96 34.40
CA THR A 168 -16.50 52.08 33.80
C THR A 168 -16.25 51.89 32.30
N LYS A 169 -15.95 52.97 31.55
CA LYS A 169 -15.60 52.85 30.11
C LYS A 169 -14.32 52.04 29.90
N LEU A 170 -13.31 52.21 30.76
CA LEU A 170 -12.06 51.43 30.69
C LEU A 170 -12.32 49.94 30.96
N ILE A 171 -13.14 49.58 31.94
CA ILE A 171 -13.51 48.19 32.23
C ILE A 171 -14.28 47.57 31.05
N ILE A 172 -15.22 48.31 30.44
CA ILE A 172 -15.91 47.85 29.21
C ILE A 172 -14.90 47.61 28.07
N SER A 173 -13.86 48.44 27.95
CA SER A 173 -12.79 48.24 26.95
C SER A 173 -11.98 46.97 27.21
N VAL A 174 -11.65 46.68 28.47
CA VAL A 174 -10.98 45.42 28.88
C VAL A 174 -11.89 44.21 28.58
N ALA A 175 -13.18 44.29 28.89
CA ALA A 175 -14.13 43.25 28.57
C ALA A 175 -14.26 43.01 27.06
N ASN A 176 -14.30 44.07 26.25
CA ASN A 176 -14.27 43.96 24.78
C ASN A 176 -13.00 43.26 24.27
N GLN A 177 -11.85 43.46 24.92
CA GLN A 177 -10.64 42.70 24.59
C GLN A 177 -10.82 41.21 24.88
N LYS A 178 -11.44 40.83 26.00
CA LYS A 178 -11.76 39.43 26.31
C LYS A 178 -12.69 38.80 25.28
N ILE A 179 -13.65 39.57 24.76
CA ILE A 179 -14.51 39.09 23.66
C ILE A 179 -13.70 38.86 22.38
N ARG A 180 -12.76 39.75 22.04
CA ARG A 180 -11.86 39.55 20.88
C ARG A 180 -11.05 38.26 21.01
N GLU A 181 -10.60 37.96 22.21
CA GLU A 181 -9.91 36.70 22.57
C GLU A 181 -10.83 35.47 22.51
N GLY A 182 -12.12 35.64 22.22
CA GLY A 182 -13.10 34.56 22.13
C GLY A 182 -13.72 34.16 23.46
N ASN A 183 -13.60 35.00 24.49
CA ASN A 183 -14.07 34.69 25.83
C ASN A 183 -15.19 35.64 26.27
N LEU A 184 -16.43 35.31 25.87
CA LEU A 184 -17.62 36.05 26.31
C LEU A 184 -17.80 35.98 27.83
N GLN A 185 -17.59 34.81 28.45
CA GLN A 185 -17.83 34.65 29.89
C GLN A 185 -16.89 35.54 30.71
N ALA A 186 -15.60 35.55 30.41
CA ALA A 186 -14.65 36.43 31.09
C ALA A 186 -14.99 37.92 30.89
N ALA A 187 -15.54 38.30 29.74
CA ALA A 187 -16.01 39.65 29.51
C ALA A 187 -17.23 40.02 30.37
N LEU A 188 -18.19 39.09 30.51
CA LEU A 188 -19.34 39.24 31.39
C LEU A 188 -18.92 39.34 32.87
N ASP A 189 -17.98 38.51 33.30
CA ASP A 189 -17.44 38.53 34.66
C ASP A 189 -16.67 39.83 34.93
N THR A 190 -15.96 40.37 33.92
CA THR A 190 -15.22 41.63 34.02
C THR A 190 -16.15 42.81 34.29
N VAL A 191 -17.29 42.90 33.59
CA VAL A 191 -18.24 44.00 33.80
C VAL A 191 -19.19 43.79 34.98
N ALA A 192 -19.36 42.56 35.46
CA ALA A 192 -20.17 42.26 36.64
C ALA A 192 -19.62 42.90 37.92
N LYS A 193 -18.34 43.28 37.94
CA LYS A 193 -17.67 43.96 39.06
C LYS A 193 -17.92 45.47 39.11
N ILE A 194 -18.62 46.03 38.12
CA ILE A 194 -18.92 47.45 38.07
C ILE A 194 -20.13 47.73 39.00
N PRO A 195 -20.03 48.70 39.92
CA PRO A 195 -21.13 49.02 40.81
C PRO A 195 -22.31 49.63 40.06
N LYS A 196 -23.53 49.26 40.46
CA LYS A 196 -24.79 49.77 39.86
C LYS A 196 -25.01 51.27 40.07
N SER A 197 -24.34 51.85 41.07
CA SER A 197 -24.34 53.29 41.33
C SER A 197 -23.53 54.09 40.31
N SER A 198 -22.75 53.44 39.43
CA SER A 198 -21.97 54.12 38.40
C SER A 198 -22.86 54.95 37.46
N PRO A 199 -22.53 56.22 37.19
CA PRO A 199 -23.30 57.07 36.27
C PRO A 199 -23.22 56.59 34.81
N ALA A 200 -22.32 55.66 34.49
CA ALA A 200 -22.20 55.05 33.17
C ALA A 200 -22.72 53.59 33.12
N TYR A 201 -23.45 53.14 34.14
CA TYR A 201 -23.92 51.74 34.23
C TYR A 201 -24.88 51.35 33.10
N SER A 202 -25.70 52.28 32.58
CA SER A 202 -26.57 52.04 31.42
C SER A 202 -25.78 51.59 30.17
N ARG A 203 -24.55 52.07 30.00
CA ARG A 203 -23.65 51.63 28.92
C ARG A 203 -23.19 50.19 29.12
N VAL A 204 -23.05 49.72 30.36
CA VAL A 204 -22.72 48.33 30.68
C VAL A 204 -23.87 47.42 30.26
N GLU A 205 -25.11 47.78 30.59
CA GLU A 205 -26.30 47.00 30.23
C GLU A 205 -26.47 46.89 28.71
N GLU A 206 -26.30 48.01 28.00
CA GLU A 206 -26.34 48.06 26.54
C GLU A 206 -25.24 47.18 25.92
N ALA A 207 -24.00 47.30 26.43
CA ALA A 207 -22.87 46.50 25.96
C ALA A 207 -23.12 44.99 26.18
N VAL A 208 -23.54 44.58 27.39
CA VAL A 208 -23.83 43.18 27.71
C VAL A 208 -24.94 42.61 26.85
N ALA A 209 -26.02 43.36 26.61
CA ALA A 209 -27.11 42.94 25.75
C ALA A 209 -26.64 42.77 24.30
N GLY A 210 -25.86 43.72 23.79
CA GLY A 210 -25.25 43.66 22.45
C GLY A 210 -24.33 42.45 22.29
N TRP A 211 -23.42 42.23 23.24
CA TRP A 211 -22.50 41.11 23.23
C TRP A 211 -23.21 39.76 23.21
N LYS A 212 -24.18 39.55 24.10
CA LYS A 212 -24.95 38.29 24.16
C LYS A 212 -25.69 38.01 22.86
N LYS A 213 -26.35 39.03 22.29
CA LYS A 213 -27.08 38.90 21.03
C LYS A 213 -26.14 38.56 19.88
N GLN A 214 -25.09 39.35 19.67
CA GLN A 214 -24.14 39.14 18.57
C GLN A 214 -23.37 37.83 18.71
N TRP A 215 -23.10 37.39 19.95
CA TRP A 215 -22.47 36.11 20.20
C TRP A 215 -23.37 34.94 19.81
N ALA A 216 -24.65 34.98 20.19
CA ALA A 216 -25.60 33.95 19.80
C ALA A 216 -25.80 33.89 18.27
N GLU A 217 -25.88 35.05 17.62
CA GLU A 217 -25.99 35.14 16.16
C GLU A 217 -24.73 34.61 15.45
N GLY A 218 -23.54 35.04 15.90
CA GLY A 218 -22.26 34.55 15.37
C GLY A 218 -22.07 33.05 15.55
N GLN A 219 -22.41 32.53 16.73
CA GLN A 219 -22.37 31.09 17.02
C GLN A 219 -23.31 30.30 16.09
N SER A 220 -24.55 30.76 15.93
CA SER A 220 -25.50 30.12 15.02
C SER A 220 -25.00 30.11 13.57
N LEU A 221 -24.46 31.24 13.08
CA LEU A 221 -23.89 31.32 11.74
C LEU A 221 -22.68 30.41 11.56
N TYR A 222 -21.84 30.25 12.59
CA TYR A 222 -20.68 29.35 12.55
C TYR A 222 -21.12 27.90 12.44
N GLU A 223 -22.07 27.47 13.27
CA GLU A 223 -22.62 26.11 13.22
C GLU A 223 -23.29 25.78 11.88
N GLU A 224 -24.05 26.73 11.32
CA GLU A 224 -24.66 26.56 10.00
C GLU A 224 -23.62 26.53 8.87
N ALA A 225 -22.54 27.31 8.98
CA ALA A 225 -21.41 27.23 8.06
C ALA A 225 -20.74 25.85 8.11
N GLU A 226 -20.47 25.32 9.31
CA GLU A 226 -19.89 23.98 9.47
C GLU A 226 -20.79 22.87 8.92
N LYS A 227 -22.09 22.93 9.19
CA LYS A 227 -23.07 21.99 8.61
C LYS A 227 -23.06 22.06 7.08
N ALA A 228 -23.02 23.26 6.51
CA ALA A 228 -22.95 23.45 5.06
C ALA A 228 -21.64 22.90 4.47
N ILE A 229 -20.50 23.07 5.15
CA ILE A 229 -19.21 22.46 4.76
C ILE A 229 -19.33 20.92 4.73
N LYS A 230 -19.84 20.31 5.80
CA LYS A 230 -20.07 18.85 5.87
C LYS A 230 -21.00 18.35 4.76
N ALA A 231 -22.00 19.15 4.41
CA ALA A 231 -22.92 18.88 3.31
C ALA A 231 -22.32 19.16 1.91
N ILE A 232 -21.11 19.71 1.81
CA ILE A 232 -20.46 20.13 0.55
C ILE A 232 -21.24 21.28 -0.14
N ASP A 233 -22.07 22.00 0.61
CA ASP A 233 -22.76 23.20 0.13
C ASP A 233 -21.86 24.43 0.30
N TRP A 234 -20.87 24.54 -0.58
CA TRP A 234 -19.90 25.63 -0.56
C TRP A 234 -20.54 27.01 -0.66
N LYS A 235 -21.66 27.11 -1.37
CA LYS A 235 -22.38 28.37 -1.56
C LYS A 235 -22.98 28.84 -0.24
N LYS A 236 -23.68 27.95 0.48
CA LYS A 236 -24.23 28.28 1.80
C LYS A 236 -23.13 28.52 2.83
N ALA A 237 -22.09 27.68 2.86
CA ALA A 237 -20.97 27.85 3.78
C ALA A 237 -20.31 29.23 3.63
N SER A 238 -20.03 29.65 2.38
CA SER A 238 -19.50 30.99 2.11
C SER A 238 -20.50 32.11 2.44
N ALA A 239 -21.80 31.90 2.23
CA ALA A 239 -22.82 32.89 2.56
C ALA A 239 -22.94 33.11 4.08
N TYR A 240 -22.95 32.05 4.89
CA TYR A 240 -22.96 32.14 6.35
C TYR A 240 -21.67 32.77 6.88
N SER A 241 -20.52 32.43 6.31
CA SER A 241 -19.24 33.09 6.62
C SER A 241 -19.32 34.60 6.36
N LEU A 242 -19.82 35.02 5.19
CA LEU A 242 -19.98 36.45 4.87
C LEU A 242 -21.02 37.17 5.75
N ALA A 243 -22.08 36.48 6.18
CA ALA A 243 -23.02 37.03 7.14
C ALA A 243 -22.34 37.27 8.50
N MET A 244 -21.52 36.32 8.95
CA MET A 244 -20.75 36.43 10.19
C MET A 244 -19.73 37.57 10.14
N SER A 245 -19.13 37.84 8.97
CA SER A 245 -18.20 38.96 8.78
C SER A 245 -18.84 40.35 8.88
N LYS A 246 -20.18 40.43 8.94
CA LYS A 246 -20.93 41.69 9.08
C LYS A 246 -21.33 41.99 10.52
N LEU A 247 -21.06 41.07 11.45
CA LEU A 247 -21.28 41.31 12.88
C LEU A 247 -20.25 42.33 13.40
N ASP A 248 -20.64 43.20 14.33
CA ASP A 248 -19.74 44.24 14.87
C ASP A 248 -18.65 43.65 15.79
N ASN A 249 -18.78 42.39 16.17
CA ASN A 249 -17.85 41.70 17.05
C ASN A 249 -16.61 41.20 16.28
N VAL A 250 -15.45 41.77 16.56
CA VAL A 250 -14.16 41.45 15.91
C VAL A 250 -13.81 39.95 15.94
N HIS A 251 -14.18 39.22 16.99
CA HIS A 251 -13.93 37.77 17.07
C HIS A 251 -14.62 37.01 15.93
N TRP A 252 -15.91 37.28 15.75
CA TRP A 252 -16.70 36.68 14.68
C TRP A 252 -16.31 37.25 13.31
N GLN A 253 -16.15 38.58 13.26
CA GLN A 253 -15.89 39.30 12.01
C GLN A 253 -14.57 38.91 11.36
N SER A 254 -13.52 38.69 12.15
CA SER A 254 -12.15 38.54 11.63
C SER A 254 -11.54 37.17 11.92
N ILE A 255 -11.70 36.64 13.13
CA ILE A 255 -11.03 35.39 13.55
C ILE A 255 -11.81 34.19 13.01
N LYS A 256 -13.06 34.03 13.47
CA LYS A 256 -13.89 32.87 13.12
C LYS A 256 -14.30 32.87 11.65
N PHE A 257 -14.56 34.04 11.08
CA PHE A 257 -14.74 34.19 9.63
C PHE A 257 -13.57 33.62 8.80
N ARG A 258 -12.33 33.96 9.16
CA ARG A 258 -11.14 33.52 8.42
C ARG A 258 -10.92 32.02 8.57
N GLU A 259 -11.12 31.51 9.78
CA GLU A 259 -11.06 30.08 10.09
C GLU A 259 -12.00 29.26 9.20
N ILE A 260 -13.26 29.70 9.05
CA ILE A 260 -14.24 29.05 8.17
C ILE A 260 -13.83 29.14 6.70
N LEU A 261 -13.34 30.29 6.22
CA LEU A 261 -12.89 30.42 4.84
C LEU A 261 -11.70 29.51 4.53
N GLU A 262 -10.72 29.43 5.43
CA GLU A 262 -9.59 28.52 5.31
C GLU A 262 -10.06 27.06 5.28
N ARG A 263 -10.98 26.69 6.19
CA ARG A 263 -11.58 25.36 6.20
C ARG A 263 -12.29 25.05 4.88
N ILE A 264 -13.11 25.95 4.35
CA ILE A 264 -13.78 25.78 3.04
C ILE A 264 -12.76 25.54 1.94
N ALA A 265 -11.65 26.28 1.92
CA ALA A 265 -10.62 26.13 0.89
C ALA A 265 -9.93 24.75 0.97
N LEU A 266 -9.58 24.30 2.18
CA LEU A 266 -8.98 22.99 2.41
C LEU A 266 -9.95 21.85 2.05
N GLU A 267 -11.22 21.97 2.43
CA GLU A 267 -12.26 20.98 2.12
C GLU A 267 -12.54 20.90 0.62
N LYS A 268 -12.58 22.04 -0.08
CA LYS A 268 -12.68 22.06 -1.56
C LYS A 268 -11.49 21.39 -2.23
N LYS A 269 -10.27 21.61 -1.71
CA LYS A 269 -9.06 20.96 -2.21
C LYS A 269 -9.14 19.44 -1.99
N GLY A 270 -9.53 19.00 -0.79
CA GLY A 270 -9.73 17.59 -0.48
C GLY A 270 -10.81 16.95 -1.35
N TRP A 271 -11.92 17.65 -1.60
CA TRP A 271 -12.96 17.22 -2.54
C TRP A 271 -12.45 17.06 -3.97
N GLN A 272 -11.63 17.99 -4.43
CA GLN A 272 -11.03 17.91 -5.77
C GLN A 272 -10.09 16.70 -5.88
N ILE A 273 -9.25 16.45 -4.87
CA ILE A 273 -8.41 15.24 -4.80
C ILE A 273 -9.27 13.97 -4.87
N LEU A 274 -10.39 13.92 -4.12
CA LEU A 274 -11.28 12.77 -4.12
C LEU A 274 -11.98 12.58 -5.47
N LYS A 275 -12.39 13.67 -6.13
CA LYS A 275 -12.98 13.63 -7.47
C LYS A 275 -11.98 13.11 -8.50
N ASP A 276 -10.73 13.58 -8.42
CA ASP A 276 -9.67 13.16 -9.33
C ASP A 276 -9.33 11.68 -9.10
N ALA A 277 -9.30 11.22 -7.85
CA ALA A 277 -9.15 9.81 -7.52
C ALA A 277 -10.27 8.94 -8.11
N ARG A 278 -11.53 9.38 -8.04
CA ARG A 278 -12.65 8.68 -8.68
C ARG A 278 -12.52 8.64 -10.19
N TYR A 279 -12.06 9.72 -10.82
CA TYR A 279 -11.92 9.82 -12.27
C TYR A 279 -10.81 8.92 -12.83
N LEU A 280 -9.78 8.59 -12.03
CA LEU A 280 -8.72 7.66 -12.44
C LEU A 280 -9.24 6.23 -12.70
N ILE A 281 -10.40 5.86 -12.15
CA ILE A 281 -10.96 4.52 -12.28
C ILE A 281 -11.88 4.48 -13.50
N TYR A 282 -11.32 4.16 -14.66
CA TYR A 282 -12.08 4.05 -15.91
C TYR A 282 -12.29 2.59 -16.33
N GLU A 283 -11.22 1.79 -16.37
CA GLU A 283 -11.28 0.37 -16.75
C GLU A 283 -11.46 -0.57 -15.55
N GLU A 284 -11.57 -0.02 -14.33
CA GLU A 284 -11.72 -0.76 -13.08
C GLU A 284 -10.58 -1.77 -12.83
N THR A 285 -9.35 -1.38 -13.19
CA THR A 285 -8.17 -2.21 -12.99
C THR A 285 -7.60 -2.10 -11.58
N ALA A 286 -6.84 -3.12 -11.16
CA ALA A 286 -6.20 -3.12 -9.84
C ALA A 286 -5.24 -1.93 -9.65
N ASN A 287 -4.54 -1.51 -10.70
CA ASN A 287 -3.62 -0.38 -10.61
C ASN A 287 -4.37 0.95 -10.43
N GLU A 288 -5.44 1.18 -11.20
CA GLU A 288 -6.27 2.40 -11.08
C GLU A 288 -6.89 2.51 -9.69
N TYR A 289 -7.46 1.43 -9.15
CA TYR A 289 -7.96 1.42 -7.76
C TYR A 289 -6.85 1.72 -6.75
N GLY A 290 -5.66 1.14 -6.95
CA GLY A 290 -4.51 1.39 -6.08
C GLY A 290 -4.05 2.85 -6.09
N GLU A 291 -3.97 3.45 -7.28
CA GLU A 291 -3.62 4.87 -7.45
C GLU A 291 -4.70 5.79 -6.87
N ALA A 292 -5.98 5.48 -7.09
CA ALA A 292 -7.09 6.21 -6.51
C ALA A 292 -7.07 6.19 -4.97
N ILE A 293 -6.82 5.02 -4.37
CA ILE A 293 -6.65 4.89 -2.91
C ILE A 293 -5.46 5.73 -2.45
N ALA A 294 -4.31 5.63 -3.12
CA ALA A 294 -3.11 6.38 -2.76
C ALA A 294 -3.34 7.89 -2.84
N LEU A 295 -4.12 8.36 -3.81
CA LEU A 295 -4.48 9.78 -3.96
C LEU A 295 -5.46 10.23 -2.87
N ALA A 296 -6.52 9.46 -2.61
CA ALA A 296 -7.51 9.77 -1.57
C ALA A 296 -6.90 9.81 -0.15
N ARG A 297 -5.87 8.99 0.11
CA ARG A 297 -5.14 9.01 1.41
C ARG A 297 -4.30 10.26 1.65
N LYS A 298 -4.05 11.09 0.63
CA LYS A 298 -3.35 12.37 0.79
C LYS A 298 -4.24 13.45 1.41
N ILE A 299 -5.56 13.19 1.52
CA ILE A 299 -6.50 14.09 2.18
C ILE A 299 -6.21 14.09 3.68
N ASP A 300 -6.08 15.28 4.25
CA ASP A 300 -5.81 15.48 5.68
C ASP A 300 -6.91 14.81 6.54
N GLN A 301 -6.48 14.14 7.62
CA GLN A 301 -7.36 13.38 8.51
C GLN A 301 -8.34 14.25 9.31
N ASN A 302 -8.05 15.54 9.48
CA ASN A 302 -8.86 16.46 10.27
C ASN A 302 -10.00 17.11 9.46
N LEU A 303 -10.05 16.87 8.15
CA LEU A 303 -11.08 17.42 7.26
C LEU A 303 -12.34 16.55 7.26
N TYR A 304 -13.50 17.19 7.11
CA TYR A 304 -14.79 16.50 7.01
C TYR A 304 -14.88 15.64 5.74
N ILE A 305 -14.20 16.04 4.67
CA ILE A 305 -14.17 15.24 3.44
C ILE A 305 -13.41 13.90 3.59
N ARG A 306 -12.60 13.74 4.64
CA ARG A 306 -11.89 12.50 4.93
C ARG A 306 -12.83 11.31 5.14
N ASP A 307 -14.00 11.52 5.74
CA ASP A 307 -15.00 10.47 5.98
C ASP A 307 -15.54 9.92 4.66
N ARG A 308 -15.81 10.80 3.67
CA ARG A 308 -16.24 10.35 2.33
C ARG A 308 -15.12 9.66 1.56
N ALA A 309 -13.87 10.12 1.72
CA ALA A 309 -12.73 9.43 1.16
C ALA A 309 -12.56 8.04 1.76
N GLU A 310 -12.85 7.87 3.05
CA GLU A 310 -12.82 6.58 3.75
C GLU A 310 -13.83 5.59 3.16
N GLU A 311 -15.06 6.02 2.93
CA GLU A 311 -16.10 5.21 2.30
C GLU A 311 -15.69 4.72 0.90
N ASP A 312 -15.08 5.60 0.10
CA ASP A 312 -14.62 5.25 -1.24
C ASP A 312 -13.42 4.29 -1.19
N ILE A 313 -12.44 4.54 -0.31
CA ILE A 313 -11.31 3.62 -0.12
C ILE A 313 -11.80 2.23 0.28
N GLN A 314 -12.83 2.13 1.13
CA GLN A 314 -13.43 0.85 1.50
C GLN A 314 -14.09 0.15 0.30
N LYS A 315 -14.83 0.88 -0.54
CA LYS A 315 -15.42 0.34 -1.77
C LYS A 315 -14.36 -0.13 -2.76
N TRP A 316 -13.36 0.69 -3.05
CA TRP A 316 -12.25 0.32 -3.95
C TRP A 316 -11.44 -0.86 -3.41
N SER A 317 -11.23 -0.93 -2.10
CA SER A 317 -10.57 -2.07 -1.45
C SER A 317 -11.37 -3.37 -1.61
N ARG A 318 -12.72 -3.31 -1.58
CA ARG A 318 -13.57 -4.47 -1.90
C ARG A 318 -13.39 -4.90 -3.36
N SER A 319 -13.40 -3.96 -4.31
CA SER A 319 -13.15 -4.25 -5.73
C SER A 319 -11.77 -4.90 -5.94
N LEU A 320 -10.74 -4.48 -5.22
CA LEU A 320 -9.42 -5.12 -5.26
C LEU A 320 -9.44 -6.58 -4.77
N ILE A 321 -10.23 -6.89 -3.73
CA ILE A 321 -10.43 -8.27 -3.26
C ILE A 321 -11.15 -9.12 -4.31
N GLU A 322 -12.14 -8.56 -5.00
CA GLU A 322 -12.85 -9.24 -6.10
C GLU A 322 -11.91 -9.52 -7.28
N ILE A 323 -11.12 -8.53 -7.69
CA ILE A 323 -10.08 -8.71 -8.73
C ILE A 323 -9.08 -9.79 -8.31
N ALA A 324 -8.59 -9.76 -7.07
CA ALA A 324 -7.68 -10.78 -6.56
C ALA A 324 -8.31 -12.17 -6.58
N THR A 325 -9.60 -12.29 -6.24
CA THR A 325 -10.35 -13.54 -6.29
C THR A 325 -10.39 -14.10 -7.71
N LYS A 326 -10.77 -13.26 -8.69
CA LYS A 326 -10.80 -13.64 -10.10
C LYS A 326 -9.42 -14.06 -10.62
N ARG A 327 -8.37 -13.32 -10.27
CA ARG A 327 -6.98 -13.66 -10.64
C ARG A 327 -6.53 -15.02 -10.08
N ILE A 328 -6.92 -15.36 -8.86
CA ILE A 328 -6.66 -16.71 -8.30
C ILE A 328 -7.36 -17.79 -9.13
N GLU A 329 -8.59 -17.55 -9.59
CA GLU A 329 -9.33 -18.49 -10.44
C GLU A 329 -8.68 -18.67 -11.82
N GLU A 330 -8.13 -17.58 -12.37
CA GLU A 330 -7.35 -17.54 -13.61
C GLU A 330 -5.91 -18.11 -13.46
N LYS A 331 -5.57 -18.61 -12.26
CA LYS A 331 -4.24 -19.14 -11.89
C LYS A 331 -3.11 -18.08 -11.86
N ASP A 332 -3.46 -16.81 -11.74
CA ASP A 332 -2.54 -15.70 -11.55
C ASP A 332 -2.46 -15.28 -10.07
N LEU A 333 -1.74 -16.08 -9.27
CA LEU A 333 -1.52 -15.76 -7.86
C LEU A 333 -0.69 -14.48 -7.68
N LYS A 334 0.26 -14.21 -8.59
CA LYS A 334 1.12 -13.02 -8.49
C LYS A 334 0.30 -11.74 -8.67
N GLY A 335 -0.56 -11.70 -9.68
CA GLY A 335 -1.46 -10.58 -9.88
C GLY A 335 -2.49 -10.44 -8.76
N ALA A 336 -2.96 -11.55 -8.16
CA ALA A 336 -3.84 -11.46 -6.99
C ALA A 336 -3.15 -10.82 -5.78
N ILE A 337 -1.90 -11.22 -5.49
CA ILE A 337 -1.08 -10.61 -4.43
C ILE A 337 -0.92 -9.11 -4.68
N ALA A 338 -0.54 -8.73 -5.90
CA ALA A 338 -0.37 -7.32 -6.27
C ALA A 338 -1.65 -6.50 -6.07
N ALA A 339 -2.82 -7.05 -6.40
CA ALA A 339 -4.10 -6.37 -6.18
C ALA A 339 -4.38 -6.13 -4.68
N ILE A 340 -4.13 -7.14 -3.82
CA ILE A 340 -4.31 -6.99 -2.37
C ILE A 340 -3.26 -6.04 -1.76
N GLU A 341 -2.06 -5.93 -2.34
CA GLU A 341 -1.00 -5.04 -1.84
C GLU A 341 -1.41 -3.57 -1.82
N TYR A 342 -2.21 -3.12 -2.80
CA TYR A 342 -2.74 -1.76 -2.85
C TYR A 342 -3.68 -1.40 -1.69
N ILE A 343 -4.29 -2.39 -1.02
CA ILE A 343 -5.16 -2.14 0.13
C ILE A 343 -4.28 -1.66 1.31
N PRO A 344 -4.61 -0.53 1.97
CA PRO A 344 -3.79 0.00 3.06
C PRO A 344 -3.79 -0.93 4.29
N SER A 345 -2.65 -1.00 4.99
CA SER A 345 -2.43 -1.96 6.09
C SER A 345 -3.30 -1.71 7.33
N ASP A 346 -3.74 -0.48 7.53
CA ASP A 346 -4.59 -0.03 8.63
C ASP A 346 -6.06 -0.45 8.49
N TYR A 347 -6.46 -0.97 7.33
CA TYR A 347 -7.85 -1.32 7.03
C TYR A 347 -8.16 -2.77 7.40
N LYS A 348 -9.35 -2.99 7.99
CA LYS A 348 -9.84 -4.34 8.30
C LYS A 348 -9.86 -5.26 7.08
N LEU A 349 -10.20 -4.71 5.91
CA LEU A 349 -10.23 -5.44 4.64
C LEU A 349 -8.85 -5.97 4.20
N LYS A 350 -7.74 -5.38 4.67
CA LYS A 350 -6.40 -5.92 4.40
C LYS A 350 -6.24 -7.32 4.99
N LYS A 351 -6.79 -7.56 6.19
CA LYS A 351 -6.74 -8.87 6.83
C LYS A 351 -7.50 -9.91 5.98
N GLU A 352 -8.70 -9.56 5.56
CA GLU A 352 -9.52 -10.39 4.66
C GLU A 352 -8.76 -10.70 3.35
N GLY A 353 -8.18 -9.67 2.72
CA GLY A 353 -7.36 -9.85 1.52
C GLY A 353 -6.15 -10.76 1.74
N LYS A 354 -5.45 -10.67 2.87
CA LYS A 354 -4.33 -11.59 3.21
C LYS A 354 -4.80 -13.03 3.36
N GLU A 355 -5.95 -13.25 4.00
CA GLU A 355 -6.55 -14.58 4.13
C GLU A 355 -6.98 -15.15 2.76
N LEU A 356 -7.48 -14.31 1.85
CA LEU A 356 -7.72 -14.70 0.45
C LEU A 356 -6.42 -15.16 -0.24
N ILE A 357 -5.30 -14.46 -0.03
CA ILE A 357 -4.00 -14.87 -0.60
C ILE A 357 -3.53 -16.20 -0.02
N LEU A 358 -3.72 -16.46 1.29
CA LEU A 358 -3.43 -17.76 1.89
C LEU A 358 -4.24 -18.89 1.25
N LEU A 359 -5.53 -18.65 0.98
CA LEU A 359 -6.36 -19.58 0.21
C LEU A 359 -5.85 -19.75 -1.23
N GLY A 360 -5.40 -18.65 -1.84
CA GLY A 360 -4.75 -18.64 -3.15
C GLY A 360 -3.52 -19.54 -3.22
N HIS A 361 -2.62 -19.47 -2.23
CA HIS A 361 -1.47 -20.39 -2.12
C HIS A 361 -1.90 -21.86 -2.03
N ALA A 362 -2.93 -22.15 -1.23
CA ALA A 362 -3.46 -23.50 -1.12
C ALA A 362 -4.03 -24.04 -2.44
N LYS A 363 -4.77 -23.21 -3.19
CA LYS A 363 -5.26 -23.56 -4.53
C LYS A 363 -4.09 -23.75 -5.51
N ALA A 364 -3.11 -22.85 -5.48
CA ALA A 364 -1.95 -22.85 -6.37
C ALA A 364 -1.06 -24.08 -6.24
N ALA A 365 -1.00 -24.70 -5.06
CA ALA A 365 -0.27 -25.94 -4.82
C ALA A 365 -0.72 -27.11 -5.73
N THR A 366 -1.88 -26.98 -6.38
CA THR A 366 -2.42 -28.00 -7.30
C THR A 366 -2.27 -27.67 -8.79
N TRP A 367 -1.81 -26.47 -9.16
CA TRP A 367 -1.80 -26.02 -10.56
C TRP A 367 -0.68 -26.65 -11.40
N ASN A 368 0.53 -26.77 -10.87
CA ASN A 368 1.72 -27.21 -11.59
C ASN A 368 2.19 -28.62 -11.19
N GLN A 369 1.27 -29.59 -11.22
CA GLN A 369 1.58 -30.98 -10.88
C GLN A 369 2.01 -31.77 -12.12
N SER A 370 3.24 -31.58 -12.60
CA SER A 370 3.78 -32.41 -13.67
C SER A 370 4.08 -33.84 -13.17
N ILE A 371 3.89 -34.83 -14.05
CA ILE A 371 4.14 -36.25 -13.75
C ILE A 371 5.66 -36.52 -13.58
N GLU A 372 6.49 -35.69 -14.23
CA GLU A 372 7.95 -35.84 -14.34
C GLU A 372 8.76 -34.97 -13.36
N GLY A 373 8.10 -34.09 -12.59
CA GLY A 373 8.76 -33.24 -11.61
C GLY A 373 9.37 -34.01 -10.42
N SER A 374 10.29 -33.35 -9.71
CA SER A 374 10.83 -33.85 -8.44
C SER A 374 9.70 -34.20 -7.48
N GLN A 375 9.63 -35.48 -7.09
CA GLN A 375 8.57 -35.97 -6.21
C GLN A 375 8.60 -35.27 -4.84
N VAL A 376 9.80 -34.94 -4.35
CA VAL A 376 9.99 -34.20 -3.10
C VAL A 376 9.46 -32.76 -3.25
N GLY A 377 9.78 -32.10 -4.36
CA GLY A 377 9.28 -30.75 -4.64
C GLY A 377 7.75 -30.68 -4.67
N ASN A 378 7.10 -31.68 -5.29
CA ASN A 378 5.64 -31.77 -5.33
C ASN A 378 5.02 -31.95 -3.92
N ILE A 379 5.66 -32.73 -3.04
CA ILE A 379 5.20 -32.90 -1.66
C ILE A 379 5.35 -31.60 -0.88
N VAL A 380 6.50 -30.92 -1.00
CA VAL A 380 6.76 -29.65 -0.31
C VAL A 380 5.71 -28.61 -0.67
N VAL A 381 5.43 -28.41 -1.97
CA VAL A 381 4.42 -27.45 -2.44
C VAL A 381 3.03 -27.76 -1.88
N LEU A 382 2.65 -29.03 -1.80
CA LEU A 382 1.36 -29.45 -1.22
C LEU A 382 1.29 -29.19 0.29
N VAL A 383 2.37 -29.46 1.01
CA VAL A 383 2.46 -29.20 2.46
C VAL A 383 2.41 -27.71 2.73
N GLU A 384 3.14 -26.89 1.96
CA GLU A 384 3.12 -25.43 2.05
C GLU A 384 1.73 -24.88 1.78
N GLY A 385 1.07 -25.34 0.70
CA GLY A 385 -0.31 -24.94 0.39
C GLY A 385 -1.29 -25.31 1.50
N LYS A 386 -1.16 -26.51 2.08
CA LYS A 386 -2.00 -26.96 3.19
C LYS A 386 -1.75 -26.11 4.44
N ALA A 387 -0.49 -25.81 4.75
CA ALA A 387 -0.11 -24.97 5.88
C ALA A 387 -0.62 -23.54 5.71
N ALA A 388 -0.58 -22.99 4.49
CA ALA A 388 -1.14 -21.67 4.20
C ALA A 388 -2.66 -21.63 4.47
N ALA A 389 -3.43 -22.62 3.99
CA ALA A 389 -4.86 -22.72 4.29
C ALA A 389 -5.15 -22.91 5.78
N ALA A 390 -4.30 -23.63 6.51
CA ALA A 390 -4.48 -23.89 7.94
C ALA A 390 -4.34 -22.63 8.82
N GLN A 391 -3.66 -21.58 8.31
CA GLN A 391 -3.55 -20.30 9.01
C GLN A 391 -4.85 -19.47 8.97
N ILE A 392 -5.81 -19.83 8.12
CA ILE A 392 -7.08 -19.12 8.00
C ILE A 392 -7.96 -19.44 9.20
N THR A 393 -8.32 -18.40 9.96
CA THR A 393 -9.12 -18.54 11.19
C THR A 393 -10.59 -18.83 10.93
N SER A 394 -11.29 -19.40 11.92
CA SER A 394 -12.72 -19.74 11.83
C SER A 394 -13.66 -18.56 11.57
N ASN A 395 -13.22 -17.34 11.91
CA ASN A 395 -14.00 -16.12 11.68
C ASN A 395 -13.83 -15.55 10.27
N SER A 396 -12.96 -16.14 9.45
CA SER A 396 -12.71 -15.70 8.07
C SER A 396 -13.84 -16.12 7.13
N PRO A 397 -14.28 -15.27 6.17
CA PRO A 397 -15.22 -15.68 5.14
C PRO A 397 -14.68 -16.83 4.26
N TYR A 398 -13.37 -17.04 4.23
CA TYR A 398 -12.71 -18.07 3.43
C TYR A 398 -12.50 -19.39 4.16
N TYR A 399 -12.88 -19.50 5.43
CA TYR A 399 -12.58 -20.67 6.26
C TYR A 399 -13.12 -21.99 5.67
N GLN A 400 -14.37 -22.02 5.22
CA GLN A 400 -14.96 -23.23 4.65
C GLN A 400 -14.26 -23.69 3.37
N GLN A 401 -13.88 -22.73 2.51
CA GLN A 401 -13.10 -23.04 1.32
C GLN A 401 -11.71 -23.55 1.71
N ALA A 402 -11.08 -22.95 2.71
CA ALA A 402 -9.78 -23.39 3.24
C ALA A 402 -9.83 -24.84 3.75
N GLN A 403 -10.83 -25.19 4.56
CA GLN A 403 -11.02 -26.57 5.05
C GLN A 403 -11.21 -27.57 3.92
N THR A 404 -11.99 -27.21 2.90
CA THR A 404 -12.18 -28.05 1.70
C THR A 404 -10.85 -28.26 0.96
N GLN A 405 -10.04 -27.20 0.81
CA GLN A 405 -8.71 -27.33 0.19
C GLN A 405 -7.75 -28.16 1.04
N ILE A 406 -7.76 -28.00 2.37
CA ILE A 406 -6.94 -28.82 3.28
C ILE A 406 -7.26 -30.31 3.10
N GLN A 407 -8.55 -30.68 3.04
CA GLN A 407 -8.96 -32.07 2.82
C GLN A 407 -8.51 -32.59 1.44
N ARG A 408 -8.65 -31.77 0.39
CA ARG A 408 -8.18 -32.12 -0.96
C ARG A 408 -6.67 -32.33 -1.02
N LEU A 409 -5.91 -31.43 -0.42
CA LEU A 409 -4.45 -31.50 -0.36
C LEU A 409 -3.98 -32.69 0.48
N GLN A 410 -4.67 -32.99 1.59
CA GLN A 410 -4.39 -34.19 2.39
C GLN A 410 -4.56 -35.46 1.56
N LYS A 411 -5.69 -35.61 0.84
CA LYS A 411 -5.89 -36.76 -0.05
C LYS A 411 -4.78 -36.88 -1.09
N GLN A 412 -4.34 -35.77 -1.69
CA GLN A 412 -3.23 -35.80 -2.65
C GLN A 412 -1.90 -36.26 -2.03
N LEU A 413 -1.63 -35.86 -0.78
CA LEU A 413 -0.46 -36.31 -0.04
C LEU A 413 -0.54 -37.82 0.25
N ASP A 414 -1.70 -38.31 0.68
CA ASP A 414 -1.94 -39.73 0.94
C ASP A 414 -1.76 -40.55 -0.35
N ASP A 415 -2.34 -40.10 -1.47
CA ASP A 415 -2.18 -40.76 -2.78
C ASP A 415 -0.70 -40.84 -3.19
N LEU A 416 0.05 -39.74 -2.99
CA LEU A 416 1.47 -39.70 -3.32
C LEU A 416 2.28 -40.65 -2.45
N ALA A 417 1.95 -40.80 -1.17
CA ALA A 417 2.59 -41.78 -0.29
C ALA A 417 2.38 -43.20 -0.82
N HIS A 418 1.15 -43.57 -1.21
CA HIS A 418 0.87 -44.86 -1.84
C HIS A 418 1.66 -45.06 -3.13
N ILE A 419 1.71 -44.04 -4.01
CA ILE A 419 2.43 -44.10 -5.28
C ILE A 419 3.94 -44.23 -5.08
N GLN A 420 4.54 -43.48 -4.15
CA GLN A 420 5.99 -43.58 -3.89
C GLN A 420 6.35 -44.96 -3.34
N LEU A 421 5.57 -45.47 -2.39
CA LEU A 421 5.80 -46.80 -1.85
C LEU A 421 5.69 -47.85 -2.96
N ALA A 422 4.64 -47.77 -3.79
CA ALA A 422 4.46 -48.67 -4.93
C ALA A 422 5.65 -48.61 -5.91
N LYS A 423 6.15 -47.41 -6.23
CA LYS A 423 7.36 -47.25 -7.08
C LYS A 423 8.60 -47.86 -6.44
N ALA A 424 8.81 -47.66 -5.13
CA ALA A 424 9.94 -48.22 -4.41
C ALA A 424 9.93 -49.75 -4.45
N ILE A 425 8.76 -50.37 -4.24
CA ILE A 425 8.56 -51.82 -4.36
C ILE A 425 8.83 -52.29 -5.80
N ALA A 426 8.25 -51.61 -6.80
CA ALA A 426 8.39 -51.98 -8.20
C ALA A 426 9.84 -51.89 -8.71
N SER A 427 10.67 -51.06 -8.09
CA SER A 427 12.08 -50.88 -8.47
C SER A 427 12.91 -52.17 -8.37
N VAL A 428 12.47 -53.14 -7.56
CA VAL A 428 13.08 -54.48 -7.45
C VAL A 428 12.91 -55.29 -8.73
N GLY A 429 11.85 -55.05 -9.52
CA GLY A 429 11.65 -55.66 -10.83
C GLY A 429 11.31 -57.16 -10.86
N GLN A 430 10.95 -57.76 -9.72
CA GLN A 430 10.56 -59.18 -9.66
C GLN A 430 9.03 -59.36 -9.78
N PRO A 431 8.54 -60.52 -10.25
CA PRO A 431 7.10 -60.75 -10.38
C PRO A 431 6.29 -60.53 -9.08
N ALA A 432 6.81 -60.99 -7.95
CA ALA A 432 6.16 -60.81 -6.65
C ALA A 432 6.10 -59.33 -6.23
N THR A 433 7.19 -58.59 -6.43
CA THR A 433 7.25 -57.16 -6.07
C THR A 433 6.41 -56.31 -7.01
N LEU A 434 6.35 -56.63 -8.31
CA LEU A 434 5.46 -55.94 -9.26
C LEU A 434 3.98 -56.15 -8.90
N LYS A 435 3.58 -57.36 -8.49
CA LYS A 435 2.22 -57.62 -7.98
C LYS A 435 1.91 -56.78 -6.75
N LEU A 436 2.82 -56.77 -5.77
CA LEU A 436 2.66 -55.99 -4.54
C LEU A 436 2.64 -54.48 -4.81
N ALA A 437 3.45 -53.99 -5.75
CA ALA A 437 3.44 -52.60 -6.19
C ALA A 437 2.11 -52.22 -6.86
N ILE A 438 1.56 -53.10 -7.69
CA ILE A 438 0.23 -52.92 -8.29
C ILE A 438 -0.83 -52.82 -7.20
N ASP A 439 -0.82 -53.72 -6.21
CA ASP A 439 -1.80 -53.71 -5.13
C ASP A 439 -1.67 -52.47 -4.24
N GLN A 440 -0.46 -52.01 -3.97
CA GLN A 440 -0.22 -50.75 -3.27
C GLN A 440 -0.74 -49.55 -4.06
N ALA A 441 -0.53 -49.49 -5.38
CA ALA A 441 -1.03 -48.40 -6.21
C ALA A 441 -2.55 -48.42 -6.39
N LYS A 442 -3.22 -49.57 -6.28
CA LYS A 442 -4.68 -49.68 -6.29
C LYS A 442 -5.35 -49.03 -5.07
N MET A 443 -4.59 -48.82 -3.98
CA MET A 443 -5.08 -48.05 -2.83
C MET A 443 -5.43 -46.61 -3.21
N VAL A 444 -4.83 -46.09 -4.30
CA VAL A 444 -5.27 -44.83 -4.90
C VAL A 444 -6.56 -45.05 -5.66
N GLY A 445 -7.67 -44.66 -5.04
CA GLY A 445 -9.03 -44.91 -5.50
C GLY A 445 -9.39 -44.25 -6.84
N LEU A 446 -10.53 -44.67 -7.39
CA LEU A 446 -11.04 -44.20 -8.68
C LEU A 446 -11.47 -42.72 -8.68
N GLU A 447 -11.86 -42.16 -7.54
CA GLU A 447 -12.27 -40.75 -7.43
C GLU A 447 -11.15 -39.87 -6.84
N GLN A 448 -9.95 -40.41 -6.65
CA GLN A 448 -8.86 -39.69 -6.01
C GLN A 448 -8.04 -38.86 -7.01
N PRO A 449 -7.48 -37.70 -6.58
CA PRO A 449 -6.86 -36.77 -7.52
C PRO A 449 -5.64 -37.32 -8.27
N LYS A 450 -4.90 -38.29 -7.71
CA LYS A 450 -3.74 -38.90 -8.39
C LYS A 450 -4.07 -40.23 -9.08
N ARG A 451 -5.35 -40.54 -9.30
CA ARG A 451 -5.80 -41.77 -9.97
C ARG A 451 -5.08 -42.02 -11.30
N ILE A 452 -4.98 -41.02 -12.18
CA ILE A 452 -4.37 -41.20 -13.50
C ILE A 452 -2.91 -41.63 -13.40
N GLN A 453 -2.15 -41.05 -12.47
CA GLN A 453 -0.76 -41.42 -12.22
C GLN A 453 -0.66 -42.87 -11.73
N ALA A 454 -1.49 -43.26 -10.76
CA ALA A 454 -1.52 -44.63 -10.23
C ALA A 454 -1.89 -45.66 -11.33
N GLN A 455 -2.95 -45.40 -12.11
CA GLN A 455 -3.40 -46.30 -13.18
C GLN A 455 -2.37 -46.45 -14.30
N THR A 456 -1.66 -45.37 -14.64
CA THR A 456 -0.58 -45.42 -15.63
C THR A 456 0.57 -46.33 -15.15
N LEU A 457 0.95 -46.22 -13.87
CA LEU A 457 1.97 -47.09 -13.28
C LEU A 457 1.51 -48.55 -13.19
N ILE A 458 0.27 -48.79 -12.79
CA ILE A 458 -0.32 -50.13 -12.77
C ILE A 458 -0.30 -50.76 -14.16
N ALA A 459 -0.70 -50.02 -15.20
CA ALA A 459 -0.67 -50.51 -16.58
C ALA A 459 0.75 -50.84 -17.04
N LYS A 460 1.73 -49.99 -16.69
CA LYS A 460 3.15 -50.23 -16.96
C LYS A 460 3.65 -51.52 -16.27
N TRP A 461 3.44 -51.65 -14.97
CA TRP A 461 3.92 -52.82 -14.22
C TRP A 461 3.22 -54.11 -14.62
N ARG A 462 1.93 -54.05 -15.00
CA ARG A 462 1.25 -55.20 -15.61
C ARG A 462 1.97 -55.63 -16.89
N LYS A 463 2.27 -54.69 -17.79
CA LYS A 463 3.02 -55.00 -19.02
C LYS A 463 4.39 -55.62 -18.72
N ASP A 464 5.10 -55.09 -17.74
CA ASP A 464 6.42 -55.59 -17.35
C ASP A 464 6.34 -57.00 -16.73
N LEU A 465 5.33 -57.26 -15.89
CA LEU A 465 5.05 -58.58 -15.34
C LEU A 465 4.81 -59.63 -16.45
N LEU A 466 3.92 -59.32 -17.40
CA LEU A 466 3.63 -60.23 -18.52
C LEU A 466 4.89 -60.51 -19.34
N LYS A 467 5.74 -59.49 -19.59
CA LYS A 467 7.03 -59.70 -20.26
C LYS A 467 7.94 -60.66 -19.51
N ILE A 468 8.06 -60.52 -18.19
CA ILE A 468 8.91 -61.41 -17.38
C ILE A 468 8.37 -62.84 -17.41
N GLU A 469 7.05 -63.02 -17.34
CA GLU A 469 6.40 -64.34 -17.45
C GLU A 469 6.63 -64.99 -18.81
N ASP A 470 6.61 -64.21 -19.89
CA ASP A 470 6.69 -64.74 -21.25
C ASP A 470 8.15 -64.95 -21.73
N GLN A 471 9.11 -64.25 -21.13
CA GLN A 471 10.52 -64.26 -21.53
C GLN A 471 11.15 -65.66 -21.58
N PRO A 472 10.90 -66.59 -20.63
CA PRO A 472 11.47 -67.94 -20.67
C PRO A 472 11.05 -68.74 -21.90
N TYR A 473 9.81 -68.58 -22.39
CA TYR A 473 9.35 -69.26 -23.60
C TYR A 473 10.15 -68.81 -24.82
N VAL A 474 10.34 -67.50 -24.97
CA VAL A 474 11.11 -66.92 -26.08
C VAL A 474 12.58 -67.31 -25.99
N LEU A 475 13.18 -67.30 -24.80
CA LEU A 475 14.58 -67.67 -24.60
C LEU A 475 14.82 -69.16 -24.89
N LEU A 476 13.97 -70.05 -24.36
CA LEU A 476 14.08 -71.47 -24.62
C LEU A 476 13.85 -71.79 -26.10
N ALA A 477 12.86 -71.15 -26.74
CA ALA A 477 12.63 -71.30 -28.16
C ALA A 477 13.88 -70.94 -28.99
N LYS A 478 14.52 -69.79 -28.70
CA LYS A 478 15.77 -69.40 -29.36
C LYS A 478 16.92 -70.37 -29.10
N GLN A 479 16.99 -70.95 -27.90
CA GLN A 479 18.02 -71.94 -27.56
C GLN A 479 17.83 -73.25 -28.34
N LEU A 480 16.58 -73.71 -28.47
CA LEU A 480 16.24 -74.90 -29.25
C LEU A 480 16.61 -74.72 -30.73
N ALA A 481 16.35 -73.54 -31.30
CA ALA A 481 16.65 -73.23 -32.69
C ALA A 481 18.15 -73.19 -33.05
N LYS A 482 19.08 -73.23 -32.09
CA LYS A 482 20.53 -73.15 -32.34
C LYS A 482 21.13 -74.36 -33.04
N GLN A 483 20.45 -75.50 -33.02
CA GLN A 483 20.93 -76.71 -33.67
C GLN A 483 20.70 -76.71 -35.19
N GLU A 484 19.88 -75.78 -35.70
CA GLU A 484 19.62 -75.56 -37.12
C GLU A 484 19.10 -76.78 -37.89
N THR A 485 18.45 -77.73 -37.20
CA THR A 485 17.76 -78.89 -37.80
C THR A 485 16.25 -78.68 -37.83
N VAL A 486 15.54 -79.42 -38.69
CA VAL A 486 14.06 -79.41 -38.78
C VAL A 486 13.41 -79.67 -37.42
N ASP A 487 13.84 -80.71 -36.71
CA ASP A 487 13.32 -81.05 -35.36
C ASP A 487 13.55 -79.94 -34.34
N SER A 488 14.73 -79.29 -34.41
CA SER A 488 15.09 -78.19 -33.51
C SER A 488 14.24 -76.95 -33.75
N TYR A 489 13.95 -76.61 -35.02
CA TYR A 489 13.07 -75.50 -35.38
C TYR A 489 11.61 -75.80 -35.04
N ASN A 490 11.12 -77.01 -35.31
CA ASN A 490 9.76 -77.42 -34.94
C ASN A 490 9.54 -77.33 -33.41
N SER A 491 10.55 -77.75 -32.63
CA SER A 491 10.54 -77.61 -31.17
C SER A 491 10.56 -76.15 -30.74
N ALA A 492 11.37 -75.30 -31.39
CA ALA A 492 11.43 -73.87 -31.12
C ALA A 492 10.11 -73.15 -31.44
N ILE A 493 9.48 -73.47 -32.58
CA ILE A 493 8.18 -72.95 -33.00
C ILE A 493 7.11 -73.30 -31.96
N LYS A 494 7.05 -74.57 -31.53
CA LYS A 494 6.14 -75.02 -30.48
C LYS A 494 6.37 -74.28 -29.17
N GLN A 495 7.62 -74.02 -28.81
CA GLN A 495 7.93 -73.30 -27.58
C GLN A 495 7.54 -71.82 -27.66
N ALA A 496 7.78 -71.15 -28.79
CA ALA A 496 7.40 -69.75 -29.00
C ALA A 496 5.87 -69.56 -29.10
N SER A 497 5.13 -70.59 -29.51
CA SER A 497 3.66 -70.51 -29.62
C SER A 497 2.95 -70.44 -28.26
N TYR A 498 3.63 -70.80 -27.16
CA TYR A 498 3.11 -70.61 -25.80
C TYR A 498 2.93 -69.12 -25.42
N VAL A 499 3.56 -68.19 -26.14
CA VAL A 499 3.32 -66.75 -25.94
C VAL A 499 1.95 -66.37 -26.53
N ALA A 500 0.99 -66.04 -25.65
CA ALA A 500 -0.40 -65.74 -26.02
C ALA A 500 -0.56 -64.46 -26.86
N LEU A 501 -1.67 -64.34 -27.60
CA LEU A 501 -1.90 -63.32 -28.64
C LEU A 501 -1.87 -61.85 -28.16
N GLU A 502 -2.34 -61.56 -26.94
CA GLU A 502 -2.40 -60.19 -26.40
C GLU A 502 -1.21 -59.82 -25.50
N ARG A 503 -0.19 -60.67 -25.49
CA ARG A 503 0.97 -60.51 -24.62
C ARG A 503 2.03 -59.59 -25.23
N PRO A 504 2.82 -58.88 -24.41
CA PRO A 504 3.80 -57.92 -24.92
C PRO A 504 4.89 -58.52 -25.82
N LEU A 505 5.23 -59.81 -25.64
CA LEU A 505 6.24 -60.51 -26.45
C LEU A 505 5.64 -61.26 -27.64
N ARG A 506 4.33 -61.16 -27.90
CA ARG A 506 3.67 -61.92 -28.97
C ARG A 506 4.26 -61.63 -30.34
N ILE A 507 4.44 -60.35 -30.66
CA ILE A 507 4.98 -59.94 -31.96
C ILE A 507 6.37 -60.55 -32.17
N GLN A 508 7.23 -60.49 -31.14
CA GLN A 508 8.55 -61.11 -31.20
C GLN A 508 8.46 -62.63 -31.41
N ALA A 509 7.57 -63.32 -30.69
CA ALA A 509 7.38 -64.75 -30.85
C ALA A 509 6.86 -65.12 -32.26
N GLN A 510 5.92 -64.35 -32.82
CA GLN A 510 5.40 -64.55 -34.18
C GLN A 510 6.48 -64.37 -35.24
N THR A 511 7.32 -63.35 -35.10
CA THR A 511 8.45 -63.14 -36.01
C THR A 511 9.40 -64.34 -36.01
N LEU A 512 9.75 -64.85 -34.83
CA LEU A 512 10.60 -66.04 -34.71
C LEU A 512 9.96 -67.28 -35.31
N ILE A 513 8.66 -67.50 -35.06
CA ILE A 513 7.91 -68.62 -35.64
C ILE A 513 7.93 -68.55 -37.17
N ALA A 514 7.66 -67.39 -37.75
CA ALA A 514 7.68 -67.19 -39.19
C ALA A 514 9.09 -67.44 -39.78
N GLU A 515 10.13 -66.94 -39.11
CA GLU A 515 11.52 -67.16 -39.52
C GLU A 515 11.90 -68.65 -39.49
N TRP A 516 11.58 -69.37 -38.42
CA TRP A 516 11.90 -70.79 -38.30
C TRP A 516 11.08 -71.67 -39.24
N ASN A 517 9.80 -71.34 -39.48
CA ASN A 517 9.00 -72.02 -40.51
C ASN A 517 9.65 -71.89 -41.89
N LYS A 518 10.15 -70.69 -42.23
CA LYS A 518 10.89 -70.47 -43.48
C LYS A 518 12.16 -71.32 -43.54
N ARG A 519 12.92 -71.42 -42.45
CA ARG A 519 14.13 -72.25 -42.38
C ARG A 519 13.83 -73.74 -42.54
N VAL A 520 12.76 -74.24 -41.92
CA VAL A 520 12.30 -75.63 -42.09
C VAL A 520 12.01 -75.92 -43.56
N GLN A 521 11.22 -75.07 -44.22
CA GLN A 521 10.91 -75.24 -45.64
C GLN A 521 12.18 -75.26 -46.51
N ILE A 522 13.14 -74.36 -46.26
CA ILE A 522 14.42 -74.36 -46.99
C ILE A 522 15.18 -75.67 -46.81
N ILE A 523 15.26 -76.20 -45.58
CA ILE A 523 16.00 -77.44 -45.30
C ILE A 523 15.31 -78.65 -45.94
N GLU A 524 13.98 -78.69 -45.94
CA GLU A 524 13.19 -79.76 -46.56
C GLU A 524 13.25 -79.73 -48.10
N ASP A 525 13.19 -78.53 -48.69
CA ASP A 525 13.07 -78.36 -50.15
C ASP A 525 14.45 -78.31 -50.84
N SER A 526 15.51 -77.95 -50.10
CA SER A 526 16.86 -77.82 -50.68
C SER A 526 17.40 -79.11 -51.31
N PRO A 527 17.18 -80.33 -50.76
CA PRO A 527 17.56 -81.57 -51.42
C PRO A 527 16.81 -81.80 -52.74
N LEU A 528 15.50 -81.51 -52.78
CA LEU A 528 14.68 -81.64 -54.00
C LEU A 528 15.20 -80.70 -55.09
N LEU A 529 15.45 -79.44 -54.74
CA LEU A 529 16.00 -78.47 -55.69
C LEU A 529 17.42 -78.86 -56.12
N ALA A 530 18.25 -79.40 -55.21
CA ALA A 530 19.58 -79.87 -55.55
C ALA A 530 19.54 -81.09 -56.50
N GLU A 531 18.63 -82.03 -56.28
CA GLU A 531 18.40 -83.18 -57.16
C GLU A 531 17.95 -82.73 -58.54
N ALA A 532 16.97 -81.82 -58.61
CA ALA A 532 16.53 -81.21 -59.85
C ALA A 532 17.71 -80.56 -60.61
N ARG A 533 18.57 -79.80 -59.92
CA ARG A 533 19.78 -79.20 -60.51
C ARG A 533 20.78 -80.23 -61.03
N VAL A 534 20.94 -81.38 -60.36
CA VAL A 534 21.82 -82.46 -60.82
C VAL A 534 21.24 -83.11 -62.08
N LEU A 535 19.96 -83.46 -62.07
CA LEU A 535 19.27 -84.01 -63.24
C LEU A 535 19.35 -83.06 -64.44
N ALA A 536 19.23 -81.75 -64.21
CA ALA A 536 19.38 -80.74 -65.25
C ALA A 536 20.81 -80.74 -65.84
N LYS A 537 21.84 -80.80 -64.99
CA LYS A 537 23.25 -80.89 -65.42
C LYS A 537 23.56 -82.19 -66.18
N GLU A 538 22.86 -83.27 -65.88
CA GLU A 538 22.94 -84.55 -66.62
C GLU A 538 22.21 -84.53 -67.97
N GLY A 539 21.59 -83.39 -68.33
CA GLY A 539 20.82 -83.24 -69.57
C GLY A 539 19.39 -83.76 -69.49
N LYS A 540 18.93 -84.25 -68.33
CA LYS A 540 17.58 -84.77 -68.09
C LYS A 540 16.64 -83.63 -67.66
N LEU A 541 16.51 -82.61 -68.51
CA LEU A 541 15.79 -81.38 -68.20
C LEU A 541 14.30 -81.61 -67.86
N GLY A 542 13.63 -82.57 -68.52
CA GLY A 542 12.23 -82.90 -68.21
C GLY A 542 12.04 -83.43 -66.79
N GLN A 543 12.91 -84.34 -66.34
CA GLN A 543 12.87 -84.89 -64.98
C GLN A 543 13.28 -83.85 -63.93
N ALA A 544 14.24 -82.98 -64.26
CA ALA A 544 14.62 -81.86 -63.41
C ALA A 544 13.46 -80.89 -63.15
N ILE A 545 12.69 -80.58 -64.19
CA ILE A 545 11.49 -79.75 -64.09
C ILE A 545 10.43 -80.43 -63.20
N ASP A 546 10.18 -81.74 -63.39
CA ASP A 546 9.20 -82.49 -62.60
C ASP A 546 9.56 -82.50 -61.09
N VAL A 547 10.84 -82.72 -60.74
CA VAL A 547 11.31 -82.72 -59.34
C VAL A 547 11.26 -81.31 -58.74
N ALA A 548 11.61 -80.27 -59.50
CA ALA A 548 11.48 -78.89 -59.02
C ALA A 548 10.01 -78.44 -58.85
N TYR A 549 9.08 -79.01 -59.61
CA TYR A 549 7.64 -78.77 -59.46
C TYR A 549 7.06 -79.34 -58.15
N GLU A 550 7.76 -80.28 -57.48
CA GLU A 550 7.33 -80.78 -56.17
C GLU A 550 7.43 -79.72 -55.07
N ILE A 551 8.15 -78.62 -55.30
CA ILE A 551 8.20 -77.47 -54.38
C ILE A 551 6.93 -76.64 -54.57
N GLU A 552 6.01 -76.75 -53.60
CA GLU A 552 4.70 -76.11 -53.65
C GLU A 552 4.74 -74.57 -53.61
N SER A 553 3.71 -73.94 -54.20
CA SER A 553 3.52 -72.49 -54.16
C SER A 553 3.37 -71.97 -52.73
N GLY A 554 4.11 -70.92 -52.40
CA GLY A 554 4.13 -70.31 -51.05
C GLY A 554 5.18 -70.87 -50.10
N ARG A 555 5.98 -71.87 -50.52
CA ARG A 555 7.17 -72.33 -49.78
C ARG A 555 8.38 -71.42 -50.03
N ALA A 556 9.35 -71.49 -49.13
CA ALA A 556 10.50 -70.58 -49.11
C ALA A 556 11.39 -70.62 -50.37
N LEU A 557 11.54 -71.77 -51.02
CA LEU A 557 12.36 -71.96 -52.24
C LEU A 557 11.53 -71.93 -53.54
N TYR A 558 10.22 -71.68 -53.47
CA TYR A 558 9.34 -71.75 -54.64
C TYR A 558 9.77 -70.81 -55.78
N GLU A 559 10.06 -69.54 -55.48
CA GLU A 559 10.50 -68.57 -56.50
C GLU A 559 11.81 -69.00 -57.17
N GLU A 560 12.76 -69.52 -56.38
CA GLU A 560 14.04 -70.02 -56.90
C GLU A 560 13.83 -71.27 -57.77
N ALA A 561 12.92 -72.16 -57.39
CA ALA A 561 12.54 -73.32 -58.18
C ALA A 561 11.85 -72.92 -59.50
N GLN A 562 10.95 -71.94 -59.48
CA GLN A 562 10.27 -71.43 -60.68
C GLN A 562 11.25 -70.78 -61.67
N ASP A 563 12.20 -70.00 -61.17
CA ASP A 563 13.25 -69.40 -62.00
C ASP A 563 14.12 -70.46 -62.70
N GLU A 564 14.39 -71.59 -62.02
CA GLU A 564 15.14 -72.70 -62.60
C GLU A 564 14.32 -73.52 -63.59
N ILE A 565 13.06 -73.81 -63.25
CA ILE A 565 12.10 -74.47 -64.16
C ILE A 565 11.99 -73.66 -65.46
N TYR A 566 11.86 -72.34 -65.38
CA TYR A 566 11.76 -71.46 -66.55
C TYR A 566 13.01 -71.53 -67.44
N LYS A 567 14.20 -71.57 -66.83
CA LYS A 567 15.46 -71.71 -67.58
C LYS A 567 15.53 -73.06 -68.28
N TRP A 568 15.28 -74.16 -67.56
CA TRP A 568 15.33 -75.51 -68.12
C TRP A 568 14.26 -75.75 -69.17
N SER A 569 13.05 -75.19 -69.01
CA SER A 569 11.99 -75.28 -70.03
C SER A 569 12.39 -74.58 -71.31
N THR A 570 13.06 -73.43 -71.21
CA THR A 570 13.58 -72.68 -72.35
C THR A 570 14.70 -73.47 -73.05
N GLU A 571 15.62 -74.06 -72.29
CA GLU A 571 16.70 -74.91 -72.82
C GLU A 571 16.17 -76.18 -73.51
N LEU A 572 15.13 -76.80 -72.94
CA LEU A 572 14.46 -77.96 -73.51
C LEU A 572 13.78 -77.61 -74.85
N GLN A 573 13.10 -76.46 -74.93
CA GLN A 573 12.50 -75.97 -76.18
C GLN A 573 13.56 -75.68 -77.25
N ILE A 574 14.66 -75.00 -76.88
CA ILE A 574 15.78 -74.75 -77.79
C ILE A 574 16.45 -76.04 -78.28
N ALA A 575 16.54 -77.07 -77.43
CA ALA A 575 17.08 -78.38 -77.80
C ALA A 575 16.14 -79.20 -78.70
N GLN A 576 14.82 -79.04 -78.56
CA GLN A 576 13.80 -79.69 -79.39
C GLN A 576 13.61 -79.01 -80.75
N ASP A 577 13.87 -77.69 -80.85
CA ASP A 577 13.78 -76.90 -82.08
C ASP A 577 15.07 -76.89 -82.93
N ARG A 578 16.12 -77.62 -82.52
CA ARG A 578 17.29 -77.88 -83.37
C ARG A 578 16.97 -79.03 -84.35
N PRO A 579 17.11 -78.82 -85.67
CA PRO A 579 16.75 -79.80 -86.70
C PRO A 579 17.63 -81.06 -86.70
#